data_AF-A0A8D8AYX6-F1
#
_entry.id   AF-A0A8D8AYX6-F1
#
_cell.length_a   1.000
_cell.length_b   1.000
_cell.length_c   1.000
_cell.angle_alpha   90.00
_cell.angle_beta   90.00
_cell.angle_gamma   90.00
#
_symmetry.space_group_name_H-M   'P 1'
#
loop_
_entity.id
_entity.type
_entity.pdbx_description
1 polymer ?
#
loop_
_entity_poly.entity_id
_entity_poly.type
_entity_poly.pdbx_seq_one_letter_code
_entity_poly.pdbx_strand_id
1 'polypeptide(L)'
;DRIALNLLYIQVLSDVERGWIITTRDLAEQLTDLQARGNKREYVEIVRKLPLYGCLQFPRVCVDYPQPNTLATVIIGNRELNLLTNYGKKIQETKFKVTRIRCWRVTTIHNNEEISSNSSSESRE
;
A
#
# COMPACT_ATOMS: atom_id res chain seq x y z
N ASP A 1 -4.66 10.44 26.91
CA ASP A 1 -4.65 8.99 27.13
C ASP A 1 -3.28 8.43 26.75
N ARG A 2 -2.56 7.82 27.71
CA ARG A 2 -1.20 7.31 27.50
C ARG A 2 -1.20 6.00 26.69
N ILE A 3 -2.23 5.17 26.84
CA ILE A 3 -2.35 3.88 26.14
C ILE A 3 -2.66 4.16 24.67
N ALA A 4 -3.65 5.01 24.40
CA ALA A 4 -4.00 5.40 23.03
C ALA A 4 -2.80 6.03 22.30
N LEU A 5 -2.03 6.89 22.96
CA LEU A 5 -0.82 7.47 22.39
C LEU A 5 0.22 6.40 22.04
N ASN A 6 0.41 5.40 22.91
CA ASN A 6 1.37 4.33 22.66
C ASN A 6 0.96 3.45 21.49
N LEU A 7 -0.32 3.10 21.38
CA LEU A 7 -0.85 2.32 20.26
C LEU A 7 -0.68 3.07 18.93
N LEU A 8 -1.05 4.35 18.92
CA LEU A 8 -0.88 5.20 17.74
C LEU A 8 0.60 5.33 17.36
N TYR A 9 1.49 5.54 18.33
CA TYR A 9 2.92 5.61 18.08
C TYR A 9 3.46 4.33 17.44
N ILE A 10 3.11 3.14 17.97
CA ILE A 10 3.57 1.85 17.42
C ILE A 10 3.08 1.66 15.97
N GLN A 11 1.82 2.00 15.70
CA GLN A 11 1.28 1.91 14.34
C GLN A 11 2.04 2.83 13.38
N VAL A 12 2.20 4.10 13.75
CA VAL A 12 2.86 5.11 12.91
C VAL A 12 4.33 4.77 12.69
N LEU A 13 5.02 4.26 13.71
CA LEU A 13 6.40 3.77 13.58
C LEU A 13 6.47 2.64 12.54
N SER A 14 5.57 1.65 12.61
CA SER A 14 5.54 0.56 11.63
C SER A 14 5.26 1.05 10.21
N ASP A 15 4.36 2.02 10.04
CA ASP A 15 4.04 2.59 8.73
C ASP A 15 5.26 3.32 8.11
N VAL A 16 6.05 4.02 8.93
CA VAL A 16 7.30 4.66 8.50
C VAL A 16 8.36 3.61 8.14
N GLU A 17 8.58 2.60 8.99
CA GLU A 17 9.57 1.53 8.75
C GLU A 17 9.26 0.70 7.50
N ARG A 18 7.98 0.51 7.18
CA ARG A 18 7.52 -0.16 5.95
C ARG A 18 7.67 0.72 4.70
N GLY A 19 8.05 1.98 4.85
CA GLY A 19 8.11 2.97 3.77
C GLY A 19 6.73 3.36 3.25
N TRP A 20 5.66 3.15 4.02
CA TRP A 20 4.30 3.54 3.61
C TRP A 20 4.11 5.05 3.71
N ILE A 21 4.87 5.69 4.59
CA ILE A 21 4.91 7.15 4.73
C ILE A 21 6.25 7.63 4.19
N ILE A 22 6.18 8.52 3.19
CA ILE A 22 7.37 9.03 2.52
C ILE A 22 8.00 10.12 3.40
N THR A 23 9.24 9.89 3.83
CA THR A 23 10.04 10.84 4.61
C THR A 23 11.22 11.34 3.78
N THR A 24 11.58 12.61 3.93
CA THR A 24 12.88 13.11 3.46
C THR A 24 13.99 12.59 4.36
N ARG A 25 15.24 12.61 3.89
CA ARG A 25 16.40 12.15 4.68
C ARG A 25 16.52 12.90 6.01
N ASP A 26 16.47 14.23 5.96
CA ASP A 26 16.62 15.06 7.16
C ASP A 26 15.48 14.82 8.16
N LEU A 27 14.26 14.54 7.66
CA LEU A 27 13.14 14.19 8.52
C LEU A 27 13.28 12.78 9.12
N ALA A 28 13.82 11.83 8.37
CA ALA A 28 14.09 10.49 8.89
C ALA A 28 15.13 10.53 10.03
N GLU A 29 16.16 11.37 9.91
CA GLU A 29 17.13 11.62 10.99
C GLU A 29 16.44 12.22 12.23
N GLN A 30 15.60 13.24 12.05
CA GLN A 30 14.82 13.83 13.15
C GLN A 30 13.89 12.81 13.84
N LEU A 31 13.21 11.96 13.07
CA LEU A 31 12.33 10.91 13.60
C LEU A 31 13.13 9.86 14.39
N THR A 32 14.34 9.52 13.93
CA THR A 32 15.25 8.59 14.63
C THR A 32 15.68 9.16 15.98
N ASP A 33 16.02 10.45 16.03
CA ASP A 33 16.38 11.15 17.27
C ASP A 33 15.20 11.17 18.27
N LEU A 34 13.99 11.43 17.80
CA LEU A 34 12.78 11.41 18.63
C LEU A 34 12.48 10.02 19.17
N GLN A 35 12.71 8.97 18.36
CA GLN A 35 12.58 7.58 18.78
C GLN A 35 13.60 7.23 19.87
N ALA A 36 14.88 7.59 19.69
CA ALA A 36 15.94 7.35 20.68
C ALA A 36 15.66 8.05 22.02
N ARG A 37 15.07 9.25 21.99
CA ARG A 37 14.68 10.02 23.19
C ARG A 37 13.34 9.58 23.79
N GLY A 38 12.61 8.66 23.16
CA GLY A 38 11.30 8.21 23.61
C GLY A 38 10.18 9.27 23.48
N ASN A 39 10.36 10.28 22.63
CA ASN A 39 9.43 11.39 22.48
C ASN A 39 8.29 11.05 21.51
N LYS A 40 7.42 10.13 21.93
CA LYS A 40 6.33 9.54 21.12
C LYS A 40 5.34 10.57 20.60
N ARG A 41 5.02 11.59 21.40
CA ARG A 41 4.01 12.59 21.04
C ARG A 41 4.47 13.44 19.86
N GLU A 42 5.69 13.97 19.96
CA GLU A 42 6.26 14.79 18.89
C GLU A 42 6.49 13.98 17.61
N TYR A 43 6.95 12.73 17.74
CA TYR A 43 7.06 11.80 16.61
C TYR A 43 5.74 11.68 15.85
N VAL A 44 4.64 11.38 16.56
CA VAL A 44 3.31 11.23 15.94
C VAL A 44 2.84 12.55 15.31
N GLU A 45 3.04 13.70 15.97
CA GLU A 45 2.63 15.01 15.44
C GLU A 45 3.36 15.40 14.14
N ILE A 46 4.62 14.99 13.99
CA ILE A 46 5.38 15.20 12.76
C ILE A 46 4.84 14.30 11.65
N VAL A 47 4.75 12.99 11.90
CA VAL A 47 4.37 12.02 10.88
C VAL A 47 2.94 12.22 10.40
N ARG A 48 2.03 12.70 11.26
CA ARG A 48 0.65 13.07 10.92
C ARG A 48 0.53 14.12 9.82
N LYS A 49 1.56 14.93 9.59
CA LYS A 49 1.58 15.99 8.57
C LYS A 49 2.11 15.50 7.23
N LEU A 50 2.61 14.26 7.16
CA LEU A 50 3.22 13.71 5.97
C LEU A 50 2.20 13.13 4.98
N PRO A 51 2.53 13.11 3.68
CA PRO A 51 1.72 12.43 2.69
C PRO A 51 1.49 10.97 3.04
N LEU A 52 0.32 10.46 2.71
CA LEU A 52 -0.09 9.06 2.92
C LEU A 52 -0.21 8.62 4.39
N TYR A 53 -0.09 9.56 5.35
CA TYR A 53 -0.47 9.26 6.73
C TYR A 53 -1.91 8.73 6.82
N GLY A 54 -2.09 7.62 7.54
CA GLY A 54 -3.38 6.97 7.72
C GLY A 54 -3.88 6.22 6.48
N CYS A 55 -3.04 6.04 5.46
CA CYS A 55 -3.36 5.21 4.30
C CYS A 55 -2.81 3.78 4.47
N LEU A 56 -3.61 2.80 4.08
CA LEU A 56 -3.19 1.41 3.94
C LEU A 56 -2.56 1.21 2.57
N GLN A 57 -1.43 0.49 2.51
CA GLN A 57 -0.83 0.06 1.26
C GLN A 57 -0.87 -1.46 1.12
N PHE A 58 -1.22 -1.92 -0.07
CA PHE A 58 -1.23 -3.35 -0.41
C PHE A 58 0.04 -3.71 -1.21
N PRO A 59 0.47 -4.98 -1.16
CA PRO A 59 1.52 -5.47 -2.05
C PRO A 59 1.20 -5.19 -3.52
N ARG A 60 2.24 -5.15 -4.35
CA ARG A 60 2.06 -4.96 -5.79
C ARG A 60 1.20 -6.09 -6.37
N VAL A 61 0.22 -5.69 -7.18
CA VAL A 61 -0.77 -6.58 -7.78
C VAL A 61 -1.02 -6.15 -9.22
N CYS A 62 -1.44 -7.09 -10.08
CA CYS A 62 -1.93 -6.76 -11.41
C CYS A 62 -3.34 -6.15 -11.33
N VAL A 63 -3.53 -5.07 -12.07
CA VAL A 63 -4.80 -4.36 -12.22
C VAL A 63 -5.07 -4.09 -13.70
N ASP A 64 -6.33 -3.87 -14.04
CA ASP A 64 -6.73 -3.65 -15.44
C ASP A 64 -6.75 -2.19 -15.87
N TYR A 65 -6.23 -1.29 -15.02
CA TYR A 65 -6.13 0.14 -15.29
C TYR A 65 -4.68 0.62 -15.18
N PRO A 66 -4.20 1.47 -16.12
CA PRO A 66 -4.93 2.01 -17.27
C PRO A 66 -5.03 1.02 -18.44
N GLN A 67 -4.30 -0.09 -18.38
CA GLN A 67 -4.34 -1.19 -19.34
C GLN A 67 -4.41 -2.53 -18.58
N PRO A 68 -4.93 -3.60 -19.19
CA PRO A 68 -4.89 -4.95 -18.63
C PRO A 68 -3.47 -5.35 -18.17
N ASN A 69 -3.39 -6.10 -17.07
CA ASN A 69 -2.13 -6.59 -16.50
C ASN A 69 -1.12 -5.51 -16.06
N THR A 70 -1.58 -4.30 -15.73
CA THR A 70 -0.71 -3.26 -15.19
C THR A 70 -0.29 -3.63 -13.76
N LEU A 71 1.01 -3.64 -13.46
CA LEU A 71 1.48 -3.80 -12.08
C LEU A 71 1.33 -2.49 -11.30
N ALA A 72 0.59 -2.53 -10.19
CA ALA A 72 0.31 -1.38 -9.35
C ALA A 72 0.39 -1.71 -7.86
N THR A 73 0.78 -0.73 -7.05
CA THR A 73 0.52 -0.71 -5.61
C THR A 73 -0.83 -0.03 -5.38
N VAL A 74 -1.73 -0.70 -4.65
CA VAL A 74 -3.01 -0.11 -4.25
C VAL A 74 -2.85 0.57 -2.90
N ILE A 75 -3.31 1.81 -2.80
CA ILE A 75 -3.29 2.59 -1.56
C ILE A 75 -4.72 3.04 -1.24
N ILE A 76 -5.18 2.83 -0.02
CA ILE A 76 -6.54 3.21 0.40
C ILE A 76 -6.46 4.09 1.64
N GLY A 77 -7.04 5.28 1.57
CA GLY A 77 -7.07 6.22 2.69
C GLY A 77 -7.49 7.61 2.24
N ASN A 78 -7.69 8.54 3.17
CA ASN A 78 -8.01 9.93 2.85
C ASN A 78 -9.20 10.14 1.89
N ARG A 79 -10.20 9.25 1.94
CA ARG A 79 -11.39 9.23 1.04
C ARG A 79 -11.05 8.99 -0.44
N GLU A 80 -9.91 8.37 -0.69
CA GLU A 80 -9.42 8.03 -2.02
C GLU A 80 -8.91 6.57 -2.04
N LEU A 81 -9.02 5.94 -3.21
CA LEU A 81 -8.27 4.76 -3.60
C LEU A 81 -7.27 5.20 -4.65
N ASN A 82 -5.98 4.94 -4.45
CA ASN A 82 -4.93 5.34 -5.37
C ASN A 82 -4.23 4.11 -5.95
N LEU A 83 -3.85 4.19 -7.21
CA LEU A 83 -2.97 3.24 -7.89
C LEU A 83 -1.62 3.90 -8.15
N LEU A 84 -0.56 3.31 -7.61
CA LEU A 84 0.82 3.65 -7.94
C LEU A 84 1.35 2.68 -8.99
N THR A 85 1.45 3.14 -10.23
CA THR A 85 1.95 2.36 -11.38
C THR A 85 3.35 2.81 -11.76
N ASN A 86 4.20 1.88 -12.20
CA ASN A 86 5.54 2.23 -12.70
C ASN A 86 5.56 2.29 -14.24
N TYR A 87 5.95 3.44 -14.78
CA TYR A 87 6.19 3.66 -16.20
C TYR A 87 7.68 3.92 -16.43
N GLY A 88 8.44 2.83 -16.61
CA GLY A 88 9.89 2.86 -16.75
C GLY A 88 10.59 3.35 -15.46
N LYS A 89 11.08 4.59 -15.49
CA LYS A 89 11.72 5.26 -14.33
C LYS A 89 10.77 6.19 -13.56
N LYS A 90 9.55 6.39 -14.05
CA LYS A 90 8.58 7.32 -13.45
C LYS A 90 7.48 6.55 -12.74
N ILE A 91 7.18 6.97 -11.51
CA ILE A 91 6.00 6.52 -10.78
C ILE A 91 4.84 7.45 -11.15
N GLN A 92 3.72 6.87 -11.56
CA GLN A 92 2.48 7.59 -11.83
C GLN A 92 1.43 7.21 -10.79
N GLU A 93 0.82 8.22 -10.17
CA GLU A 93 -0.28 8.06 -9.24
C GLU A 93 -1.62 8.35 -9.94
N THR A 94 -2.54 7.38 -9.90
CA THR A 94 -3.93 7.59 -10.32
C THR A 94 -4.83 7.59 -9.09
N LYS A 95 -5.70 8.59 -8.95
CA LYS A 95 -6.59 8.76 -7.79
C LYS A 95 -8.05 8.54 -8.13
N PHE A 96 -8.71 7.70 -7.34
CA PHE A 96 -10.13 7.40 -7.42
C PHE A 96 -10.81 7.91 -6.15
N LYS A 97 -11.54 9.02 -6.25
CA LYS A 97 -12.29 9.56 -5.11
C LYS A 97 -13.43 8.60 -4.74
N VAL A 98 -13.54 8.24 -3.47
CA VAL A 98 -14.60 7.36 -2.97
C VAL A 98 -15.99 7.91 -3.32
N THR A 99 -16.16 9.23 -3.30
CA THR A 99 -17.43 9.90 -3.67
C THR A 99 -17.83 9.73 -5.14
N ARG A 100 -16.93 9.25 -6.00
CA ARG A 100 -17.20 8.96 -7.41
C ARG A 100 -17.38 7.47 -7.70
N ILE A 101 -17.14 6.60 -6.72
CA ILE A 101 -17.34 5.15 -6.83
C ILE A 101 -18.80 4.85 -6.48
N ARG A 102 -19.60 4.42 -7.46
CA ARG A 102 -21.03 4.12 -7.25
C ARG A 102 -21.25 2.83 -6.46
N CYS A 103 -20.45 1.81 -6.77
CA CYS A 103 -20.48 0.51 -6.12
C CYS A 103 -19.15 -0.20 -6.36
N TRP A 104 -18.88 -1.24 -5.58
CA TRP A 104 -17.76 -2.17 -5.78
C TRP A 104 -18.27 -3.61 -5.67
N ARG A 105 -17.52 -4.54 -6.22
CA ARG A 105 -17.81 -5.98 -6.15
C ARG A 105 -16.54 -6.73 -5.76
N VAL A 106 -16.68 -7.72 -4.88
CA VAL A 106 -15.66 -8.71 -4.59
C VAL A 106 -16.08 -10.03 -5.23
N THR A 107 -15.20 -10.65 -6.01
CA THR A 107 -15.42 -11.95 -6.65
C THR A 107 -14.28 -12.88 -6.30
N THR A 108 -14.60 -14.12 -5.91
CA THR A 108 -13.61 -15.17 -5.67
C THR A 108 -13.19 -15.79 -7.00
N ILE A 109 -11.95 -15.59 -7.40
CA ILE A 109 -11.35 -16.27 -8.55
C ILE A 109 -10.95 -17.67 -8.07
N HIS A 110 -11.64 -18.71 -8.55
CA HIS A 110 -11.20 -20.08 -8.32
C HIS A 110 -10.03 -20.31 -9.28
N ASN A 111 -8.81 -20.47 -8.75
CA ASN A 111 -7.62 -20.75 -9.56
C ASN A 111 -7.83 -22.11 -10.26
N ASN A 112 -8.24 -22.08 -11.53
CA ASN A 112 -8.36 -23.28 -12.36
C ASN A 112 -7.03 -23.54 -13.09
N GLU A 113 -5.92 -23.52 -12.33
CA GLU A 113 -4.56 -23.78 -12.85
C GLU A 113 -4.12 -25.24 -12.63
N GLU A 114 -5.06 -26.18 -12.58
CA GLU A 114 -4.78 -27.60 -12.79
C GLU A 114 -5.66 -28.10 -13.95
N ILE A 115 -5.05 -28.85 -14.88
CA ILE A 115 -5.63 -29.41 -16.13
C ILE A 115 -5.41 -28.55 -17.39
N SER A 116 -4.14 -28.25 -17.73
CA SER A 116 -3.75 -28.07 -19.14
C SER A 116 -2.32 -28.50 -19.44
N SER A 117 -1.82 -29.51 -18.72
CA SER A 117 -0.46 -30.05 -18.93
C SER A 117 -0.36 -31.56 -18.75
N ASN A 118 -1.40 -32.35 -19.06
CA ASN A 118 -1.24 -33.82 -19.13
C ASN A 118 -2.30 -34.58 -19.95
N SER A 119 -2.60 -34.16 -21.19
CA SER A 119 -3.37 -35.00 -22.13
C SER A 119 -2.77 -35.02 -23.54
N SER A 120 -1.45 -35.14 -23.62
CA SER A 120 -0.72 -35.34 -24.88
C SER A 120 0.26 -36.50 -24.75
N SER A 121 -0.20 -37.70 -24.41
CA SER A 121 0.54 -38.95 -24.66
C SER A 121 -0.28 -40.17 -24.24
N GLU A 122 -1.10 -40.69 -25.16
CA GLU A 122 -1.31 -42.14 -25.29
C GLU A 122 -1.97 -42.44 -26.63
N SER A 123 -1.14 -42.83 -27.60
CA SER A 123 -1.58 -43.52 -28.82
C SER A 123 -0.47 -44.50 -29.19
N ARG A 124 -0.60 -45.70 -28.63
CA ARG A 124 0.07 -46.92 -29.10
C ARG A 124 -0.88 -48.08 -28.89
N GLU A 125 -1.68 -48.36 -29.93
CA GLU A 125 -2.00 -49.72 -30.38
C GLU A 125 -2.04 -49.69 -31.92
#